data_AF-A0A6C1BWI9-F1
#
_entry.id   AF-A0A6C1BWI9-F1
#
_cell.length_a   1.000
_cell.length_b   1.000
_cell.length_c   1.000
_cell.angle_alpha   90.00
_cell.angle_beta   90.00
_cell.angle_gamma   90.00
#
_symmetry.space_group_name_H-M   'P 1'
#
loop_
_entity.id
_entity.type
_entity.pdbx_description
1 polymer ?
#
loop_
_entity_poly.entity_id
_entity_poly.type
_entity_poly.pdbx_seq_one_letter_code
_entity_poly.pdbx_strand_id
1 'polypeptide(L)'
;MSVRHQVRNYVEKLFENIKEKGLGEHTIYCIYSPVYVQRESLPANQIDVEEFEIIDTKVNLKDPESVKKFLDRTTREALENEVRGYYLLAMVLDRDGEYFFSSENPIIEELKDDIMDRIERLKEE
;
A
#
# COMPACT_ATOMS: atom_id res chain seq x y z
N MET A 1 -2.32 -23.47 -4.96
CA MET A 1 -2.97 -22.27 -4.38
C MET A 1 -3.49 -21.41 -5.52
N SER A 2 -4.67 -20.81 -5.39
CA SER A 2 -5.20 -19.85 -6.38
C SER A 2 -4.49 -18.50 -6.24
N VAL A 3 -4.36 -17.74 -7.34
CA VAL A 3 -3.78 -16.38 -7.36
C VAL A 3 -4.39 -15.49 -6.27
N ARG A 4 -5.72 -15.58 -6.09
CA ARG A 4 -6.44 -14.85 -5.03
C ARG A 4 -5.93 -15.17 -3.62
N HIS A 5 -5.55 -16.41 -3.35
CA HIS A 5 -5.00 -16.78 -2.04
C HIS A 5 -3.59 -16.22 -1.85
N GLN A 6 -2.79 -16.15 -2.92
CA GLN A 6 -1.45 -15.56 -2.86
C GLN A 6 -1.52 -14.06 -2.61
N VAL A 7 -2.38 -13.34 -3.36
CA VAL A 7 -2.62 -11.90 -3.16
C VAL A 7 -3.18 -11.64 -1.76
N ARG A 8 -4.12 -12.47 -1.30
CA ARG A 8 -4.66 -12.35 0.07
C ARG A 8 -3.57 -12.46 1.13
N ASN A 9 -2.73 -13.49 1.04
CA ASN A 9 -1.63 -13.69 1.99
C ASN A 9 -0.64 -12.52 1.96
N TYR A 10 -0.36 -11.98 0.78
CA TYR A 10 0.52 -10.82 0.61
C TYR A 10 -0.06 -9.57 1.29
N VAL A 11 -1.34 -9.26 1.02
CA VAL A 11 -2.08 -8.16 1.65
C VAL A 11 -2.10 -8.30 3.17
N GLU A 12 -2.37 -9.49 3.69
CA GLU A 12 -2.39 -9.75 5.13
C GLU A 12 -1.03 -9.51 5.78
N LYS A 13 0.06 -10.00 5.17
CA LYS A 13 1.42 -9.74 5.66
C LYS A 13 1.76 -8.25 5.69
N LEU A 14 1.45 -7.53 4.62
CA LEU A 14 1.71 -6.09 4.57
C LEU A 14 0.95 -5.37 5.69
N PHE A 15 -0.31 -5.74 5.89
CA PHE A 15 -1.16 -5.18 6.93
C PHE A 15 -0.68 -5.53 8.35
N GLU A 16 -0.22 -6.75 8.60
CA GLU A 16 0.30 -7.17 9.92
C GLU A 16 1.45 -6.28 10.40
N ASN A 17 2.37 -5.90 9.52
CA ASN A 17 3.51 -5.04 9.86
C ASN A 17 3.10 -3.63 10.33
N ILE A 18 1.96 -3.11 9.86
CA ILE A 18 1.46 -1.79 10.24
C ILE A 18 0.38 -1.84 11.32
N LYS A 19 -0.36 -2.95 11.44
CA LYS A 19 -1.46 -3.10 12.40
C LYS A 19 -1.02 -2.85 13.84
N GLU A 20 0.20 -3.28 14.19
CA GLU A 20 0.74 -3.09 15.55
C GLU A 20 1.18 -1.65 15.84
N LYS A 21 1.29 -0.80 14.82
CA LYS A 21 1.77 0.58 14.93
C LYS A 21 0.68 1.59 15.28
N GLY A 22 -0.60 1.18 15.18
CA GLY A 22 -1.75 2.04 15.45
C GLY A 22 -2.83 1.36 16.29
N LEU A 23 -3.61 2.17 17.01
CA LEU A 23 -4.82 1.74 17.72
C LEU A 23 -5.96 2.68 17.35
N GLY A 24 -7.13 2.14 16.97
CA GLY A 24 -8.31 2.94 16.63
C GLY A 24 -8.48 3.11 15.12
N GLU A 25 -9.09 4.22 14.72
CA GLU A 25 -9.34 4.56 13.30
C GLU A 25 -8.12 5.27 12.72
N HIS A 26 -7.62 4.77 11.59
CA HIS A 26 -6.47 5.30 10.87
C HIS A 26 -6.72 5.23 9.36
N THR A 27 -6.03 6.08 8.60
CA THR A 27 -6.02 5.99 7.14
C THR A 27 -4.87 5.11 6.71
N ILE A 28 -5.16 4.12 5.86
CA ILE A 28 -4.14 3.29 5.22
C ILE A 28 -4.13 3.63 3.73
N TYR A 29 -2.96 4.00 3.23
CA TYR A 29 -2.69 4.23 1.83
C TYR A 29 -2.11 2.95 1.20
N CYS A 30 -2.83 2.40 0.24
CA CYS A 30 -2.32 1.32 -0.60
C CYS A 30 -1.62 1.92 -1.82
N ILE A 31 -0.32 1.65 -1.94
CA ILE A 31 0.53 2.20 -3.00
C ILE A 31 0.67 1.17 -4.10
N TYR A 32 0.16 1.47 -5.29
CA TYR A 32 0.22 0.62 -6.45
C TYR A 32 1.21 1.18 -7.47
N SER A 33 2.31 0.46 -7.70
CA SER A 33 3.32 0.85 -8.69
C SER A 33 3.06 0.14 -10.02
N PRO A 34 3.40 0.75 -11.17
CA PRO A 34 3.46 0.03 -12.44
C PRO A 34 4.32 -1.24 -12.35
N VAL A 35 3.95 -2.29 -13.09
CA VAL A 35 4.63 -3.61 -13.02
C VAL A 35 6.11 -3.54 -13.40
N TYR A 36 6.53 -2.59 -14.25
CA TYR A 36 7.94 -2.44 -14.63
C TYR A 36 8.83 -2.09 -13.42
N VAL A 37 8.31 -1.35 -12.43
CA VAL A 37 9.01 -0.97 -11.19
C VAL A 37 9.48 -2.21 -10.40
N GLN A 38 8.79 -3.34 -10.55
CA GLN A 38 9.15 -4.59 -9.87
C GLN A 38 10.03 -5.51 -10.70
N ARG A 39 9.92 -5.44 -12.03
CA ARG A 39 10.54 -6.41 -12.94
C ARG A 39 11.87 -5.92 -13.47
N GLU A 40 11.96 -4.64 -13.73
CA GLU A 40 13.16 -3.98 -14.18
C GLU A 40 13.81 -3.46 -12.91
N SER A 41 14.98 -3.97 -12.55
CA SER A 41 15.77 -3.48 -11.40
C SER A 41 16.28 -2.08 -11.69
N LEU A 42 15.35 -1.15 -11.90
CA LEU A 42 15.60 0.24 -12.19
C LEU A 42 16.09 0.90 -10.89
N PRO A 43 17.11 1.76 -10.98
CA PRO A 43 17.49 2.59 -9.84
C PRO A 43 16.33 3.54 -9.48
N ALA A 44 16.16 3.86 -8.20
CA ALA A 44 15.04 4.68 -7.71
C ALA A 44 14.92 6.03 -8.44
N ASN A 45 16.03 6.63 -8.87
CA ASN A 45 16.05 7.89 -9.60
C ASN A 45 15.44 7.84 -11.02
N GLN A 46 15.08 6.66 -11.52
CA GLN A 46 14.38 6.47 -12.80
C GLN A 46 12.90 6.12 -12.61
N ILE A 47 12.43 6.01 -11.36
CA ILE A 47 11.05 5.69 -11.05
C ILE A 47 10.31 6.98 -10.77
N ASP A 48 9.31 7.26 -11.59
CA ASP A 48 8.41 8.38 -11.36
C ASP A 48 7.27 7.95 -10.43
N VAL A 49 7.28 8.45 -9.20
CA VAL A 49 6.22 8.20 -8.20
C VAL A 49 4.89 8.85 -8.60
N GLU A 50 4.88 9.81 -9.52
CA GLU A 50 3.66 10.39 -10.06
C GLU A 50 2.82 9.36 -10.84
N GLU A 51 3.46 8.33 -11.40
CA GLU A 51 2.78 7.24 -12.09
C GLU A 51 2.11 6.25 -11.12
N PHE A 52 2.33 6.39 -9.81
CA PHE A 52 1.80 5.46 -8.82
C PHE A 52 0.33 5.79 -8.52
N GLU A 53 -0.46 4.73 -8.38
CA GLU A 53 -1.84 4.80 -7.96
C GLU A 53 -1.89 4.66 -6.44
N ILE A 54 -2.44 5.67 -5.76
CA ILE A 54 -2.54 5.71 -4.30
C ILE A 54 -4.02 5.66 -3.92
N ILE A 55 -4.41 4.63 -3.17
CA ILE A 55 -5.78 4.48 -2.68
C ILE A 55 -5.76 4.61 -1.16
N ASP A 56 -6.42 5.64 -0.63
CA ASP A 56 -6.64 5.79 0.80
C ASP A 56 -7.87 5.00 1.26
N THR A 57 -7.80 4.41 2.45
CA THR A 57 -8.94 3.77 3.09
C THR A 57 -8.88 3.92 4.59
N LYS A 58 -9.97 4.42 5.18
CA LYS A 58 -10.13 4.47 6.63
C LYS A 58 -10.46 3.09 7.19
N VAL A 59 -9.71 2.69 8.21
CA VAL A 59 -9.85 1.39 8.85
C VAL A 59 -9.82 1.56 10.36
N ASN A 60 -10.78 0.95 11.05
CA ASN A 60 -10.74 0.86 12.50
C ASN A 60 -10.02 -0.43 12.92
N LEU A 61 -8.76 -0.29 13.34
CA LEU A 61 -7.91 -1.40 13.76
C LEU A 61 -8.39 -2.10 15.04
N LYS A 62 -9.31 -1.49 15.80
CA LYS A 62 -9.95 -2.11 16.97
C LYS A 62 -11.17 -2.94 16.61
N ASP A 63 -11.74 -2.76 15.42
CA ASP A 63 -12.91 -3.50 14.95
C ASP A 63 -12.50 -4.61 13.98
N PRO A 64 -12.60 -5.90 14.38
CA PRO A 64 -12.26 -7.03 13.51
C PRO A 64 -13.06 -7.06 12.20
N GLU A 65 -14.29 -6.56 12.19
CA GLU A 65 -15.11 -6.53 10.97
C GLU A 65 -14.64 -5.43 10.01
N SER A 66 -14.26 -4.26 10.54
CA SER A 66 -13.61 -3.21 9.74
C SER A 66 -12.31 -3.71 9.10
N VAL A 67 -11.46 -4.39 9.88
CA VAL A 67 -10.21 -5.00 9.39
C VAL A 67 -10.50 -6.05 8.30
N LYS A 68 -11.46 -6.94 8.53
CA LYS A 68 -11.83 -7.96 7.55
C LYS A 68 -12.31 -7.34 6.23
N LYS A 69 -13.19 -6.32 6.30
CA LYS A 69 -13.68 -5.60 5.12
C LYS A 69 -12.54 -4.91 4.36
N PHE A 70 -11.61 -4.29 5.09
CA PHE A 70 -10.42 -3.68 4.49
C PHE A 70 -9.59 -4.71 3.72
N LEU A 71 -9.25 -5.83 4.35
CA LEU A 71 -8.45 -6.87 3.71
C LEU A 71 -9.17 -7.48 2.50
N ASP A 72 -10.49 -7.70 2.59
CA ASP A 72 -11.30 -8.26 1.49
C ASP A 72 -11.35 -7.30 0.30
N ARG A 73 -11.56 -6.01 0.58
CA ARG A 73 -11.57 -4.93 -0.42
C ARG A 73 -10.21 -4.80 -1.09
N THR A 74 -9.15 -4.65 -0.31
CA THR A 74 -7.78 -4.45 -0.81
C THR A 74 -7.31 -5.65 -1.63
N THR A 75 -7.66 -6.88 -1.23
CA THR A 75 -7.37 -8.09 -2.03
C THR A 75 -8.05 -8.03 -3.39
N ARG A 76 -9.30 -7.57 -3.47
CA ARG A 76 -10.02 -7.42 -4.74
C ARG A 76 -9.40 -6.30 -5.58
N GLU A 77 -9.13 -5.14 -4.98
CA GLU A 77 -8.52 -3.99 -5.66
C GLU A 77 -7.12 -4.33 -6.20
N ALA A 78 -6.31 -5.07 -5.45
CA ALA A 78 -5.01 -5.55 -5.91
C ALA A 78 -5.13 -6.45 -7.15
N LEU A 79 -6.08 -7.40 -7.15
CA LEU A 79 -6.33 -8.23 -8.33
C LEU A 79 -6.82 -7.42 -9.53
N GLU A 80 -7.68 -6.42 -9.31
CA GLU A 80 -8.18 -5.54 -10.39
C GLU A 80 -7.06 -4.65 -10.96
N ASN A 81 -6.18 -4.13 -10.09
CA ASN A 81 -5.03 -3.32 -10.47
C ASN A 81 -3.93 -4.14 -11.19
N GLU A 82 -3.73 -5.40 -10.80
CA GLU A 82 -2.83 -6.32 -11.52
C GLU A 82 -3.25 -6.48 -13.00
N VAL A 83 -4.55 -6.56 -13.27
CA VAL A 83 -5.06 -6.62 -14.65
C VAL A 83 -4.78 -5.32 -15.42
N ARG A 84 -4.70 -4.18 -14.72
CA ARG A 84 -4.38 -2.86 -15.29
C ARG A 84 -2.88 -2.61 -15.42
N GLY A 85 -2.03 -3.54 -15.00
CA GLY A 85 -0.57 -3.38 -15.06
C GLY A 85 0.04 -2.68 -13.85
N TYR A 86 -0.67 -2.66 -12.72
CA TYR A 86 -0.21 -2.14 -11.45
C TYR A 86 -0.06 -3.26 -10.41
N TYR A 87 0.86 -3.10 -9.48
CA TYR A 87 1.06 -4.04 -8.39
C TYR A 87 1.09 -3.31 -7.05
N LEU A 88 0.48 -3.89 -6.02
CA LEU A 88 0.51 -3.35 -4.66
C LEU A 88 1.95 -3.38 -4.13
N LEU A 89 2.64 -2.25 -4.18
CA LEU A 89 4.04 -2.14 -3.78
C LEU A 89 4.17 -2.07 -2.26
N ALA A 90 3.31 -1.28 -1.62
CA ALA A 90 3.39 -1.01 -0.19
C ALA A 90 2.04 -0.61 0.41
N MET A 91 1.96 -0.74 1.73
CA MET A 91 0.93 -0.10 2.55
C MET A 91 1.56 0.93 3.47
N VAL A 92 0.93 2.08 3.60
CA VAL A 92 1.35 3.15 4.50
C VAL A 92 0.23 3.46 5.47
N LEU A 93 0.48 3.29 6.76
CA LEU A 93 -0.45 3.74 7.81
C LEU A 93 -0.11 5.20 8.16
N ASP A 94 -1.09 6.08 8.04
CA ASP A 94 -1.01 7.44 8.57
C ASP A 94 -1.62 7.48 9.98
N ARG A 95 -0.77 7.84 10.93
CA ARG A 95 -1.12 8.05 12.32
C ARG A 95 -0.76 9.48 12.70
N ASP A 96 -1.73 10.37 12.60
CA ASP A 96 -1.60 11.78 13.00
C ASP A 96 -0.37 12.48 12.37
N GLY A 97 -0.04 12.16 11.11
CA GLY A 97 1.13 12.69 10.40
C GLY A 97 2.40 11.87 10.53
N GLU A 98 2.39 10.76 11.28
CA GLU A 98 3.46 9.76 11.29
C GLU A 98 3.13 8.62 10.32
N TYR A 99 3.99 8.40 9.32
CA TYR A 99 3.81 7.39 8.29
C TYR A 99 4.57 6.10 8.59
N PHE A 100 3.83 4.98 8.68
CA PHE A 100 4.42 3.65 8.84
C PHE A 100 4.30 2.84 7.55
N PHE A 101 5.45 2.59 6.93
CA PHE A 101 5.55 1.82 5.68
C PHE A 101 5.65 0.32 5.95
N SER A 102 4.99 -0.45 5.09
CA SER A 102 5.16 -1.90 4.99
C SER A 102 5.25 -2.30 3.52
N SER A 103 6.38 -2.91 3.16
CA SER A 103 6.64 -3.46 1.83
C SER A 103 7.58 -4.66 1.94
N GLU A 104 7.46 -5.59 0.99
CA GLU A 104 8.48 -6.64 0.78
C GLU A 104 9.55 -6.20 -0.24
N ASN A 105 9.39 -5.05 -0.91
CA ASN A 105 10.32 -4.55 -1.93
C ASN A 105 11.29 -3.52 -1.33
N PRO A 106 12.61 -3.75 -1.37
CA PRO A 106 13.60 -2.83 -0.78
C PRO A 106 13.62 -1.45 -1.44
N ILE A 107 13.15 -1.33 -2.70
CA ILE A 107 13.09 -0.04 -3.40
C ILE A 107 12.21 0.98 -2.69
N ILE A 108 11.28 0.50 -1.83
CA ILE A 108 10.43 1.39 -1.07
C ILE A 108 11.25 2.35 -0.21
N GLU A 109 12.37 1.90 0.36
CA GLU A 109 13.22 2.70 1.24
C GLU A 109 13.83 3.89 0.50
N GLU A 110 14.09 3.74 -0.79
CA GLU A 110 14.61 4.81 -1.65
C GLU A 110 13.51 5.77 -2.12
N LEU A 111 12.25 5.31 -2.17
CA LEU A 111 11.09 6.07 -2.65
C LEU A 111 10.22 6.63 -1.52
N LYS A 112 10.57 6.41 -0.24
CA LYS A 112 9.72 6.81 0.90
C LYS A 112 9.38 8.29 0.88
N ASP A 113 10.39 9.14 0.71
CA ASP A 113 10.23 10.58 0.76
C ASP A 113 9.31 11.05 -0.37
N ASP A 114 9.52 10.56 -1.60
CA ASP A 114 8.68 10.89 -2.76
C ASP A 114 7.22 10.40 -2.58
N ILE A 115 7.02 9.21 -2.01
CA ILE A 115 5.68 8.67 -1.71
C ILE A 115 5.00 9.49 -0.61
N MET A 116 5.72 9.89 0.43
CA MET A 116 5.19 10.77 1.48
C MET A 116 4.75 12.11 0.91
N ASP A 117 5.60 12.74 0.09
CA ASP A 117 5.30 14.00 -0.58
C ASP A 117 4.10 13.86 -1.53
N ARG A 118 3.93 12.70 -2.16
CA ARG A 118 2.74 12.40 -2.98
C ARG A 118 1.48 12.27 -2.12
N ILE A 119 1.55 11.56 -1.00
CA ILE A 119 0.42 11.40 -0.07
C ILE A 119 -0.01 12.75 0.51
N GLU A 120 0.93 13.61 0.92
CA GLU A 120 0.62 14.94 1.45
C GLU A 120 -0.05 15.82 0.39
N ARG A 121 0.44 15.83 -0.85
CA ARG A 121 -0.21 16.56 -1.95
C ARG A 121 -1.64 16.09 -2.19
N LEU A 122 -1.90 14.78 -2.14
CA LEU A 122 -3.25 14.22 -2.29
C LEU A 122 -4.21 14.60 -1.14
N LYS A 123 -3.69 14.98 0.04
CA LYS A 123 -4.51 15.49 1.15
C LYS A 123 -4.88 16.96 0.98
N GLU A 124 -4.07 17.73 0.24
CA GLU A 124 -4.26 19.16 0.01
C GLU A 124 -5.19 19.47 -1.19
N GLU A 125 -5.42 18.51 -2.08
CA GLU A 125 -6.38 18.57 -3.20
C GLU A 125 -7.84 18.29 -2.78
#